data_AF-A0A6A4MIH1-F1
#
_entry.id   AF-A0A6A4MIH1-F1
#
_cell.length_a   1.000
_cell.length_b   1.000
_cell.length_c   1.000
_cell.angle_alpha   90.00
_cell.angle_beta   90.00
_cell.angle_gamma   90.00
#
_symmetry.space_group_name_H-M   'P 1'
#
loop_
_entity.id
_entity.type
_entity.pdbx_description
1 polymer ?
#
loop_
_entity_poly.entity_id
_entity_poly.type
_entity_poly.pdbx_seq_one_letter_code
_entity_poly.pdbx_strand_id
1 'polypeptide(L)'
;MLGSHITGSVWYLLAIERNDRCWRDACKGVEICQTQFLYCGSSNKRVPNYDEWRNISMSVLKTNCFIGDDNSPFNYGIFSQAIESNIVASIDFFLS
;
A
#
# COMPACT_ATOMS: atom_id res chain seq x y z
N MET A 1 -28.54 14.11 -5.91
CA MET A 1 -27.44 13.43 -6.63
C MET A 1 -26.50 12.85 -5.59
N LEU A 2 -26.67 11.56 -5.26
CA LEU A 2 -25.80 10.78 -4.36
C LEU A 2 -24.88 9.83 -5.15
N GLY A 3 -25.29 9.42 -6.35
CA GLY A 3 -24.61 8.38 -7.14
C GLY A 3 -23.15 8.72 -7.44
N SER A 4 -22.83 9.93 -7.88
CA SER A 4 -21.45 10.33 -8.21
C SER A 4 -20.51 10.32 -6.99
N HIS A 5 -21.02 10.69 -5.82
CA HIS A 5 -20.24 10.62 -4.57
C HIS A 5 -19.97 9.18 -4.17
N ILE A 6 -20.99 8.30 -4.26
CA ILE A 6 -20.84 6.87 -3.94
C ILE A 6 -19.83 6.22 -4.87
N THR A 7 -19.95 6.43 -6.18
CA THR A 7 -19.05 5.84 -7.17
C THR A 7 -17.61 6.30 -6.97
N GLY A 8 -17.39 7.59 -6.66
CA GLY A 8 -16.05 8.11 -6.37
C GLY A 8 -15.44 7.51 -5.10
N SER A 9 -16.21 7.41 -4.01
CA SER A 9 -15.75 6.79 -2.76
C SER A 9 -15.44 5.30 -2.92
N VAL A 10 -16.28 4.57 -3.68
CA VAL A 10 -16.04 3.15 -3.98
C VAL A 10 -14.77 2.98 -4.83
N TRP A 11 -14.59 3.82 -5.85
CA TRP A 11 -13.37 3.78 -6.67
C TRP A 11 -12.11 4.04 -5.84
N TYR A 12 -12.15 5.01 -4.92
CA TYR A 12 -11.05 5.28 -4.00
C TYR A 12 -10.74 4.10 -3.06
N LEU A 13 -11.78 3.49 -2.48
CA LEU A 13 -11.62 2.32 -1.61
C LEU A 13 -11.00 1.14 -2.38
N LEU A 14 -11.47 0.87 -3.60
CA LEU A 14 -10.91 -0.18 -4.45
C LEU A 14 -9.46 0.10 -4.84
N ALA A 15 -9.06 1.36 -5.02
CA ALA A 15 -7.67 1.74 -5.25
C ALA A 15 -6.78 1.39 -4.05
N ILE A 16 -7.26 1.65 -2.82
CA ILE A 16 -6.56 1.27 -1.59
C ILE A 16 -6.45 -0.26 -1.48
N GLU A 17 -7.53 -0.99 -1.69
CA GLU A 17 -7.51 -2.47 -1.67
C GLU A 17 -6.56 -3.05 -2.72
N ARG A 18 -6.46 -2.39 -3.89
CA ARG A 18 -5.54 -2.81 -4.94
C ARG A 18 -4.08 -2.58 -4.53
N ASN A 19 -3.79 -1.47 -3.87
CA ASN A 19 -2.48 -1.19 -3.30
C ASN A 19 -2.10 -2.17 -2.19
N ASP A 20 -3.04 -2.46 -1.27
CA ASP A 20 -2.88 -3.47 -0.24
C ASP A 20 -2.55 -4.85 -0.83
N ARG A 21 -3.25 -5.25 -1.90
CA ARG A 21 -2.96 -6.52 -2.58
C ARG A 21 -1.53 -6.57 -3.12
N CYS A 22 -1.04 -5.47 -3.72
CA CYS A 22 0.34 -5.42 -4.16
C CYS A 22 1.30 -5.63 -2.99
N TRP A 23 1.09 -4.92 -1.89
CA TRP A 23 1.95 -5.05 -0.73
C TRP A 23 1.98 -6.46 -0.14
N ARG A 24 0.81 -7.10 -0.06
CA ARG A 24 0.68 -8.49 0.39
C ARG A 24 1.39 -9.46 -0.56
N ASP A 25 1.27 -9.26 -1.87
CA ASP A 25 1.93 -10.10 -2.87
C ASP A 25 3.45 -9.90 -2.88
N ALA A 26 3.93 -8.65 -2.78
CA ALA A 26 5.36 -8.32 -2.69
C ALA A 26 6.05 -8.97 -1.49
N CYS A 27 5.33 -9.11 -0.38
CA CYS A 27 5.84 -9.69 0.84
C CYS A 27 5.63 -11.21 0.94
N LYS A 28 4.94 -11.85 -0.02
CA LYS A 28 4.89 -13.31 -0.09
C LYS A 28 6.28 -13.86 -0.37
N GLY A 29 6.76 -14.74 0.51
CA GLY A 29 8.06 -15.39 0.36
C GLY A 29 9.24 -14.59 0.89
N VAL A 30 9.02 -13.39 1.45
CA VAL A 30 10.05 -12.62 2.17
C VAL A 30 9.79 -12.75 3.67
N GLU A 31 10.54 -13.62 4.35
CA GLU A 31 10.35 -13.93 5.78
C GLU A 31 10.37 -12.67 6.66
N ILE A 32 11.23 -11.72 6.33
CA ILE A 32 11.40 -10.47 7.06
C ILE A 32 10.31 -9.44 6.69
N CYS A 33 9.56 -9.59 5.59
CA CYS A 33 8.40 -8.74 5.29
C CYS A 33 7.11 -9.38 5.79
N GLN A 34 6.89 -9.36 7.10
CA GLN A 34 5.66 -9.88 7.67
C GLN A 34 4.49 -8.93 7.40
N THR A 35 3.40 -9.45 6.83
CA THR A 35 2.22 -8.66 6.46
C THR A 35 1.52 -8.01 7.65
N GLN A 36 1.68 -8.57 8.85
CA GLN A 36 1.10 -8.04 10.08
C GLN A 36 1.54 -6.60 10.36
N PHE A 37 2.82 -6.29 10.09
CA PHE A 37 3.40 -4.98 10.38
C PHE A 37 2.99 -3.88 9.40
N LEU A 38 2.40 -4.24 8.24
CA LEU A 38 1.82 -3.26 7.31
C LEU A 38 0.59 -2.55 7.89
N TYR A 39 -0.05 -3.13 8.91
CA TYR A 39 -1.25 -2.58 9.52
C TYR A 39 -0.96 -1.99 10.89
N CYS A 40 -1.44 -0.78 11.15
CA CYS A 40 -1.24 -0.02 12.39
C CYS A 40 -1.56 -0.81 13.68
N GLY A 41 -2.44 -1.81 13.60
CA GLY A 41 -2.80 -2.67 14.74
C GLY A 41 -1.65 -3.55 15.26
N SER A 42 -0.66 -3.87 14.42
CA SER A 42 0.51 -4.67 14.83
C SER A 42 1.81 -3.87 14.86
N SER A 43 1.79 -2.60 14.46
CA SER A 43 2.96 -1.71 14.36
C SER A 43 3.43 -1.11 15.68
N ASN A 44 3.05 -1.69 16.83
CA ASN A 44 3.54 -1.20 18.10
C ASN A 44 5.07 -1.27 18.09
N LYS A 45 5.76 -0.13 18.28
CA LYS A 45 7.23 -0.03 18.37
C LYS A 45 7.88 -0.93 19.45
N ARG A 46 7.06 -1.68 20.20
CA ARG A 46 7.44 -2.66 21.21
C ARG A 46 7.54 -4.08 20.66
N VAL A 47 7.13 -4.33 19.41
CA VAL A 47 7.31 -5.65 18.79
C VAL A 47 8.77 -5.77 18.34
N PRO A 48 9.49 -6.83 18.75
CA PRO A 48 10.87 -7.04 18.33
C PRO A 48 10.97 -7.10 16.80
N ASN A 49 12.07 -6.61 16.25
CA ASN A 49 12.42 -6.62 14.82
C ASN A 49 11.60 -5.68 13.91
N TYR A 50 10.83 -4.75 14.47
CA TYR A 50 10.09 -3.76 13.66
C TYR A 50 10.99 -2.85 12.82
N ASP A 51 12.12 -2.39 13.36
CA ASP A 51 13.06 -1.53 12.60
C ASP A 51 13.70 -2.26 11.42
N GLU A 52 14.03 -3.54 11.61
CA GLU A 52 14.57 -4.41 10.55
C GLU A 52 13.50 -4.68 9.48
N TRP A 53 12.29 -5.04 9.91
CA TRP A 53 11.13 -5.17 9.03
C TRP A 53 10.91 -3.88 8.23
N ARG A 54 10.94 -2.70 8.87
CA ARG A 54 10.67 -1.41 8.22
C ARG A 54 11.69 -1.10 7.13
N ASN A 55 12.96 -1.41 7.36
CA ASN A 55 14.02 -1.16 6.39
C ASN A 55 13.87 -2.07 5.16
N ILE A 56 13.66 -3.38 5.40
CA ILE A 56 13.56 -4.37 4.30
C ILE A 56 12.23 -4.23 3.56
N SER A 57 11.11 -4.11 4.28
CA SER A 57 9.79 -3.97 3.67
C SER A 57 9.72 -2.72 2.79
N MET A 58 10.31 -1.59 3.19
CA MET A 58 10.32 -0.39 2.35
C MET A 58 11.03 -0.65 1.00
N SER A 59 12.14 -1.39 0.99
CA SER A 59 12.81 -1.75 -0.26
C SER A 59 11.96 -2.71 -1.09
N VAL A 60 11.43 -3.77 -0.46
CA VAL A 60 10.61 -4.79 -1.15
C VAL A 60 9.37 -4.16 -1.78
N LEU A 61 8.67 -3.30 -1.04
CA LEU A 61 7.47 -2.62 -1.52
C LEU A 61 7.81 -1.63 -2.65
N LYS A 62 8.88 -0.85 -2.53
CA LYS A 62 9.30 0.07 -3.61
C LYS A 62 9.68 -0.68 -4.89
N THR A 63 10.30 -1.86 -4.78
CA THR A 63 10.71 -2.63 -5.96
C THR A 63 9.57 -3.40 -6.60
N ASN A 64 8.57 -3.85 -5.84
CA ASN A 64 7.49 -4.71 -6.35
C ASN A 64 6.14 -4.00 -6.54
N CYS A 65 5.98 -2.78 -6.01
CA CYS A 65 4.73 -2.02 -6.05
C CYS A 65 4.91 -0.61 -6.62
N PHE A 66 5.90 -0.41 -7.48
CA PHE A 66 6.02 0.83 -8.25
C PHE A 66 5.21 0.75 -9.55
N ILE A 67 4.87 1.92 -10.07
CA ILE A 67 4.30 2.07 -11.40
C ILE A 67 5.39 2.65 -12.31
N GLY A 68 5.66 1.93 -13.40
CA GLY A 68 6.40 2.42 -14.55
C GLY A 68 5.66 2.05 -15.83
N ASP A 69 5.77 2.90 -16.85
CA ASP A 69 5.01 2.82 -18.11
C ASP A 69 4.92 1.41 -18.73
N ASP A 70 6.03 0.66 -18.79
CA ASP A 70 6.07 -0.67 -19.42
C ASP A 70 6.56 -1.82 -18.51
N ASN A 71 7.14 -1.49 -17.35
CA ASN A 71 7.84 -2.47 -16.49
C ASN A 71 7.25 -2.59 -15.09
N SER A 72 5.97 -2.22 -14.90
CA SER A 72 5.32 -2.34 -13.60
C SER A 72 5.22 -3.82 -13.18
N PRO A 73 5.84 -4.23 -12.05
CA PRO A 73 5.75 -5.60 -11.54
C PRO A 73 4.33 -5.98 -11.08
N PHE A 74 3.49 -4.99 -10.81
CA PHE A 74 2.10 -5.19 -10.42
C PHE A 74 1.14 -4.37 -11.29
N ASN A 75 0.04 -4.99 -11.72
CA ASN A 75 -0.97 -4.34 -12.55
C ASN A 75 -2.05 -3.67 -11.68
N TYR A 76 -2.09 -2.34 -11.69
CA TYR A 76 -3.07 -1.52 -10.98
C TYR A 76 -4.32 -1.17 -11.80
N GLY A 77 -4.30 -1.40 -13.12
CA GLY A 77 -5.42 -1.14 -14.03
C GLY A 77 -5.92 0.31 -13.95
N ILE A 78 -7.23 0.48 -13.78
CA ILE A 78 -7.86 1.81 -13.68
C ILE A 78 -7.46 2.61 -12.43
N PHE A 79 -6.75 1.99 -11.48
CA PHE A 79 -6.30 2.61 -10.25
C PHE A 79 -4.87 3.14 -10.33
N SER A 80 -4.12 2.90 -11.42
CA SER A 80 -2.72 3.35 -11.56
C SER A 80 -2.56 4.84 -11.24
N GLN A 81 -3.47 5.68 -11.77
CA GLN A 81 -3.47 7.12 -11.52
C GLN A 81 -3.63 7.47 -10.02
N ALA A 82 -4.38 6.68 -9.26
CA ALA A 82 -4.57 6.89 -7.82
C ALA A 82 -3.29 6.57 -7.02
N ILE A 83 -2.50 5.62 -7.50
CA ILE A 83 -1.23 5.25 -6.87
C ILE A 83 -0.14 6.25 -7.24
N GLU A 84 -0.03 6.63 -8.52
CA GLU A 84 0.94 7.63 -9.00
C GLU A 84 0.73 8.99 -8.35
N SER A 85 -0.52 9.43 -8.22
CA SER A 85 -0.87 10.68 -7.52
C SER A 85 -0.73 10.58 -6.00
N ASN A 86 -0.38 9.39 -5.48
CA ASN A 86 -0.16 9.12 -4.07
C ASN A 86 -1.39 9.37 -3.17
N ILE A 87 -2.59 9.49 -3.75
CA ILE A 87 -3.82 9.77 -2.99
C ILE A 87 -4.24 8.62 -2.08
N VAL A 88 -3.77 7.40 -2.37
CA VAL A 88 -4.00 6.21 -1.54
C VAL A 88 -2.99 6.10 -0.38
N ALA A 89 -1.84 6.76 -0.48
CA ALA A 89 -0.83 6.73 0.57
C ALA A 89 -1.10 7.88 1.54
N SER A 90 -1.93 7.60 2.54
CA SER A 90 -2.12 8.54 3.64
C SER A 90 -0.91 8.56 4.56
N ILE A 91 -0.16 9.66 4.50
CA ILE A 91 0.91 9.97 5.47
C ILE A 91 0.46 11.02 6.50
N ASP A 92 -0.70 11.64 6.32
CA ASP A 92 -1.13 12.81 7.10
C ASP A 92 -2.60 12.71 7.51
N PHE A 93 -2.96 11.69 8.30
CA PHE A 93 -4.34 11.59 8.75
C PHE A 93 -4.66 12.40 10.00
N PHE A 94 -3.70 12.75 10.87
CA PHE A 94 -3.92 13.71 11.97
C PHE A 94 -2.57 14.25 12.50
N LEU A 95 -2.13 15.40 12.00
CA LEU A 95 -1.30 16.35 12.77
C LEU A 95 -2.15 17.61 12.99
N SER A 96 -3.01 17.55 14.01
CA SER A 96 -3.52 18.72 14.72
C SER A 96 -2.96 18.73 16.14
#